data_AF-A0AAJ1HXC7-F1
#
_entry.id   AF-A0AAJ1HXC7-F1
#
_cell.length_a   1.000
_cell.length_b   1.000
_cell.length_c   1.000
_cell.angle_alpha   90.00
_cell.angle_beta   90.00
_cell.angle_gamma   90.00
#
_symmetry.space_group_name_H-M   'P 1'
#
loop_
_entity.id
_entity.type
_entity.pdbx_description
1 polymer ?
#
loop_
_entity_poly.entity_id
_entity_poly.type
_entity_poly.pdbx_seq_one_letter_code
_entity_poly.pdbx_strand_id
1 'polypeptide(L)' 'MTSLVIAEHDNASIKSATLNTVTAALACGGDVHVLVAGENAGAAA' A
#
# COMPACT_ATOMS: atom_id res chain seq x y z
N MET A 1 3.51 -15.62 -7.40
CA MET A 1 2.77 -14.48 -7.99
C MET A 1 3.29 -13.22 -7.31
N THR A 2 3.31 -12.08 -8.00
CA THR A 2 3.78 -10.83 -7.41
C THR A 2 2.67 -9.81 -7.50
N SER A 3 2.33 -9.20 -6.37
CA SER A 3 1.26 -8.21 -6.25
C SER A 3 1.85 -6.81 -6.08
N LEU A 4 1.29 -5.84 -6.81
CA LEU A 4 1.56 -4.43 -6.58
C LEU A 4 0.32 -3.78 -5.96
N VAL A 5 0.44 -3.33 -4.72
CA VAL A 5 -0.60 -2.59 -4.00
C VAL A 5 -0.33 -1.10 -4.17
N ILE A 6 -1.34 -0.36 -4.65
CA ILE A 6 -1.30 1.10 -4.69
C ILE A 6 -1.85 1.62 -3.37
N ALA A 7 -1.02 2.34 -2.62
CA ALA A 7 -1.37 2.83 -1.31
C ALA A 7 -2.18 4.14 -1.40
N GLU A 8 -3.34 4.14 -0.75
CA GLU A 8 -4.09 5.37 -0.50
C GLU A 8 -3.52 6.08 0.74
N HIS A 9 -3.23 7.37 0.61
CA HIS A 9 -2.72 8.22 1.69
C HIS A 9 -3.43 9.58 1.75
N ASP A 10 -3.21 10.31 2.83
CA ASP A 10 -3.70 11.69 3.04
C ASP A 10 -2.57 12.73 3.17
N ASN A 11 -1.38 12.38 2.69
CA ASN A 11 -0.12 13.17 2.70
C ASN A 11 0.62 13.14 4.03
N ALA A 12 0.08 12.46 5.04
CA ALA A 12 0.74 12.22 6.31
C ALA A 12 0.65 10.77 6.77
N SER A 13 -0.39 10.04 6.36
CA SER A 13 -0.66 8.67 6.81
C SER A 13 -1.24 7.80 5.71
N ILE A 14 -1.01 6.49 5.84
CA ILE A 14 -1.63 5.45 5.01
C ILE A 14 -3.04 5.17 5.54
N LYS A 15 -4.03 5.16 4.64
CA LYS A 15 -5.40 4.82 5.01
C LYS A 15 -5.56 3.32 5.28
N SER A 16 -6.51 2.99 6.15
CA SER A 16 -6.79 1.60 6.56
C SER A 16 -7.16 0.67 5.40
N ALA A 17 -7.74 1.21 4.32
CA ALA A 17 -8.03 0.46 3.10
C ALA A 17 -6.76 -0.21 2.54
N THR A 18 -5.63 0.50 2.50
CA THR A 18 -4.34 -0.03 2.04
C THR A 18 -3.88 -1.22 2.89
N LEU A 19 -4.05 -1.17 4.21
CA LEU A 19 -3.64 -2.27 5.11
C LEU A 19 -4.46 -3.54 4.86
N ASN A 20 -5.77 -3.38 4.63
CA ASN A 20 -6.65 -4.49 4.26
C ASN A 20 -6.23 -5.09 2.91
N THR A 21 -5.89 -4.25 1.93
CA THR A 21 -5.43 -4.70 0.61
C THR A 21 -4.10 -5.44 0.68
N VAL A 22 -3.13 -4.97 1.47
CA VAL A 22 -1.85 -5.68 1.70
C VAL A 22 -2.10 -7.05 2.34
N THR A 23 -2.97 -7.12 3.34
CA THR A 23 -3.34 -8.38 4.00
C THR A 23 -3.95 -9.37 3.00
N ALA A 24 -4.87 -8.91 2.14
CA ALA A 24 -5.45 -9.73 1.09
C ALA A 24 -4.39 -10.20 0.06
N ALA A 25 -3.50 -9.30 -0.37
CA ALA A 25 -2.44 -9.62 -1.31
C ALA A 25 -1.47 -10.67 -0.76
N LEU A 26 -1.12 -10.59 0.53
CA LEU A 26 -0.32 -11.60 1.23
C LEU A 26 -1.04 -12.95 1.28
N ALA A 27 -2.35 -12.97 1.52
CA ALA A 27 -3.14 -14.19 1.54
C ALA A 27 -3.24 -14.88 0.16
N CYS A 28 -3.14 -14.11 -0.94
CA CYS A 28 -3.04 -14.65 -2.29
C CYS A 28 -1.67 -15.32 -2.57
N GLY A 29 -0.67 -15.08 -1.72
CA GLY A 29 0.65 -15.70 -1.78
C GLY A 29 1.64 -15.02 -2.73
N GLY A 30 2.92 -15.09 -2.36
CA GLY A 30 4.04 -14.48 -3.09
C GLY A 30 4.39 -13.07 -2.60
N ASP A 31 5.21 -12.36 -3.37
CA ASP A 31 5.76 -11.06 -2.97
C ASP A 31 4.74 -9.94 -3.13
N VAL A 32 4.74 -9.01 -2.17
CA VAL A 32 3.89 -7.82 -2.18
C VAL A 32 4.76 -6.58 -2.21
N HIS A 33 4.65 -5.80 -3.28
CA HIS A 33 5.21 -4.47 -3.39
C HIS A 33 4.12 -3.43 -3.12
N VAL A 34 4.50 -2.31 -2.51
CA VAL A 34 3.58 -1.21 -2.22
C VAL A 34 4.12 0.07 -2.86
N LEU A 35 3.30 0.71 -3.69
CA LEU A 35 3.59 2.03 -4.27
C LEU A 35 2.78 3.09 -3.54
N VAL A 36 3.47 3.99 -2.86
CA VAL A 36 2.92 5.24 -2.30
C VAL A 36 3.32 6.37 -3.24
N ALA A 37 2.36 7.02 -3.87
CA ALA A 37 2.62 8.07 -4.86
C ALA A 37 1.70 9.25 -4.65
N GLY A 38 2.28 10.46 -4.67
CA GLY A 38 1.56 11.71 -4.47
C GLY A 38 2.49 12.82 -3.97
N GLU A 39 1.97 14.05 -3.94
CA GLU A 39 2.66 15.16 -3.28
C GLU A 39 2.76 14.86 -1.78
N ASN A 40 3.94 15.09 -1.20
CA ASN A 40 4.22 14.81 0.21
C ASN A 40 4.04 13.33 0.64
N ALA A 41 4.06 12.38 -0.30
CA ALA A 41 3.94 10.95 -0.01
C ALA A 41 5.01 10.43 0.98
N GLY A 42 6.19 11.08 1.03
CA GLY A 42 7.27 10.68 1.93
C GLY A 42 6.93 10.75 3.42
N ALA A 43 5.96 11.57 3.83
CA ALA A 43 5.49 11.58 5.21
C ALA A 43 4.57 10.40 5.54
N ALA A 44 3.91 9.82 4.53
CA ALA A 44 3.02 8.68 4.69
C ALA A 44 3.72 7.32 4.47
N ALA A 45 4.84 7.30 3.76
CA ALA A 45 5.52 6.08 3.30
C ALA A 45 6.29 5.30 4.39
#